data_AF-A0A2A4JNE4-F1
#
_entry.id   AF-A0A2A4JNE4-F1
#
_cell.length_a   1.000
_cell.length_b   1.000
_cell.length_c   1.000
_cell.angle_alpha   90.00
_cell.angle_beta   90.00
_cell.angle_gamma   90.00
#
_symmetry.space_group_name_H-M   'P 1'
#
loop_
_entity.id
_entity.type
_entity.pdbx_description
1 polymer ?
#
loop_
_entity_poly.entity_id
_entity_poly.type
_entity_poly.pdbx_seq_one_letter_code
_entity_poly.pdbx_strand_id
1 'polypeptide(L)'
;AKTTQRTLLLKFQLASPLNTGVAKNVILFLGDGMSITTLAATRVYLGQKYGHLGEELKLSFEAFPYTGLAKTYCVDHNVADSACSGTAYLTGVKANSGTVGLSAAVKRGDCKGQRDGYHSVTGLMDWAQRAGKGTGFVTTTRVTHATPAASYAHSADRRWEADSDLPKKGLRCEDIATQLVKGQVGSKIDVILGGGRRNFFSKNQRDIEGHQGYRSDGVDLIREWKLKKESLGVFPKYVYHKDGLLSLDENRYDTVLGLFSPDHMPYHLEAGNDDPTLSEMTQKAIKILNKKKNGFFLFVEGGRIDTAHHETKTRKALDETAEFAKAVEAALRLVDLQETLVVVTSDHSHTMTYNGYSKRGTDILGFANKMNGSDNMPYTILSYANGPGYKPHDQHHRRHNLALDNL
;
A
#
# COMPACT_ATOMS: atom_id res chain seq x y z
N ALA A 1 40.94 7.96 -7.80
CA ALA A 1 40.16 6.74 -8.14
C ALA A 1 38.64 6.93 -7.96
N LYS A 2 38.11 7.19 -6.74
CA LYS A 2 36.65 7.31 -6.50
C LYS A 2 35.95 8.47 -7.23
N THR A 3 36.61 9.62 -7.38
CA THR A 3 36.07 10.80 -8.12
C THR A 3 35.93 10.52 -9.62
N THR A 4 36.89 9.79 -10.20
CA THR A 4 36.88 9.37 -11.60
C THR A 4 35.72 8.42 -11.88
N GLN A 5 35.48 7.45 -10.98
CA GLN A 5 34.39 6.47 -11.12
C GLN A 5 32.99 7.09 -11.01
N ARG A 6 32.78 8.08 -10.12
CA ARG A 6 31.53 8.84 -10.05
C ARG A 6 31.28 9.70 -11.30
N THR A 7 32.33 10.32 -11.83
CA THR A 7 32.25 11.11 -13.06
C THR A 7 31.92 10.22 -14.27
N LEU A 8 32.47 9.00 -14.32
CA LEU A 8 32.14 7.98 -15.32
C LEU A 8 30.68 7.52 -15.18
N LEU A 9 30.20 7.28 -13.96
CA LEU A 9 28.80 6.89 -13.73
C LEU A 9 27.81 7.97 -14.16
N LEU A 10 28.10 9.23 -13.84
CA LEU A 10 27.29 10.38 -14.24
C LEU A 10 27.30 10.55 -15.76
N LYS A 11 28.47 10.44 -16.41
CA LYS A 11 28.59 10.48 -17.87
C LYS A 11 27.83 9.32 -18.52
N PHE A 12 27.88 8.12 -17.94
CA PHE A 12 27.13 6.97 -18.43
C PHE A 12 25.62 7.16 -18.29
N GLN A 13 25.14 7.71 -17.17
CA GLN A 13 23.72 8.03 -16.99
C GLN A 13 23.26 9.13 -17.96
N LEU A 14 24.03 10.19 -18.14
CA LEU A 14 23.72 11.26 -19.10
C LEU A 14 23.78 10.79 -20.57
N ALA A 15 24.59 9.77 -20.86
CA ALA A 15 24.71 9.17 -22.18
C ALA A 15 23.77 7.97 -22.39
N SER A 16 23.06 7.52 -21.36
CA SER A 16 22.11 6.41 -21.48
C SER A 16 20.93 6.86 -22.34
N PRO A 17 20.60 6.15 -23.44
CA PRO A 17 19.53 6.55 -24.32
C PRO A 17 18.20 6.53 -23.56
N LEU A 18 17.39 7.58 -23.75
CA LEU A 18 16.04 7.63 -23.22
C LEU A 18 15.21 6.51 -23.86
N ASN A 19 14.60 5.66 -23.04
CA ASN A 19 13.59 4.73 -23.54
C ASN A 19 12.34 5.53 -23.92
N THR A 20 12.09 5.67 -25.22
CA THR A 20 10.92 6.35 -25.80
C THR A 20 9.86 5.36 -26.28
N GLY A 21 10.06 4.06 -26.03
CA GLY A 21 9.09 3.01 -26.35
C GLY A 21 7.82 3.11 -25.50
N VAL A 22 6.72 2.57 -26.03
CA VAL A 22 5.45 2.47 -25.29
C VAL A 22 5.53 1.31 -24.31
N ALA A 23 5.32 1.59 -23.02
CA ALA A 23 5.32 0.56 -22.00
C ALA A 23 4.19 -0.46 -22.24
N LYS A 24 4.57 -1.73 -22.39
CA LYS A 24 3.64 -2.85 -22.45
C LYS A 24 3.09 -3.16 -21.06
N ASN A 25 3.95 -3.12 -20.04
CA ASN A 25 3.58 -3.35 -18.66
C ASN A 25 3.79 -2.09 -17.82
N VAL A 26 2.94 -1.87 -16.83
CA VAL A 26 3.09 -0.79 -15.85
C VAL A 26 2.91 -1.37 -14.45
N ILE A 27 3.89 -1.14 -13.58
CA ILE A 27 3.81 -1.48 -12.16
C ILE A 27 3.93 -0.20 -11.34
N LEU A 28 2.90 0.10 -10.57
CA LEU A 28 2.89 1.21 -9.63
C LEU A 28 3.01 0.67 -8.20
N PHE A 29 4.15 0.92 -7.57
CA PHE A 29 4.41 0.64 -6.17
C PHE A 29 4.10 1.87 -5.32
N LEU A 30 3.34 1.67 -4.25
CA LEU A 30 2.88 2.70 -3.34
C LEU A 30 3.20 2.33 -1.89
N GLY A 31 4.10 3.09 -1.27
CA GLY A 31 4.32 3.01 0.18
C GLY A 31 3.39 4.00 0.87
N ASP A 32 2.31 3.52 1.48
CA ASP A 32 1.31 4.36 2.15
C ASP A 32 1.98 5.07 3.34
N GLY A 33 1.92 6.40 3.39
CA GLY A 33 2.56 7.18 4.44
C GLY A 33 4.11 7.17 4.45
N MET A 34 4.75 6.63 3.41
CA MET A 34 6.20 6.48 3.28
C MET A 34 6.91 7.82 2.99
N SER A 35 7.19 8.57 4.06
CA SER A 35 7.92 9.85 3.99
C SER A 35 9.38 9.71 3.51
N ILE A 36 9.99 10.82 3.05
CA ILE A 36 11.44 10.87 2.77
C ILE A 36 12.25 10.49 4.02
N THR A 37 11.79 10.91 5.20
CA THR A 37 12.42 10.53 6.48
C THR A 37 12.33 9.02 6.72
N THR A 38 11.21 8.39 6.36
CA THR A 38 11.01 6.93 6.42
C THR A 38 12.06 6.23 5.55
N LEU A 39 12.30 6.71 4.32
CA LEU A 39 13.34 6.15 3.44
C LEU A 39 14.74 6.21 4.08
N ALA A 40 15.10 7.38 4.61
CA ALA A 40 16.41 7.56 5.25
C ALA A 40 16.60 6.65 6.47
N ALA A 41 15.59 6.54 7.34
CA ALA A 41 15.63 5.65 8.49
C ALA A 41 15.68 4.17 8.09
N THR A 42 14.90 3.76 7.08
CA THR A 42 14.87 2.37 6.62
C THR A 42 16.21 1.93 6.01
N ARG A 43 16.94 2.81 5.32
CA ARG A 43 18.30 2.50 4.84
C ARG A 43 19.23 2.09 5.98
N VAL A 44 19.23 2.87 7.06
CA VAL A 44 20.07 2.61 8.23
C VAL A 44 19.61 1.32 8.92
N TYR A 45 18.30 1.15 9.12
CA TYR A 45 17.71 -0.06 9.69
C TYR A 45 18.13 -1.33 8.94
N LEU A 46 18.01 -1.33 7.61
CA LEU A 46 18.39 -2.46 6.76
C LEU A 46 19.90 -2.71 6.78
N GLY A 47 20.71 -1.66 6.65
CA GLY A 47 22.16 -1.82 6.66
C GLY A 47 22.66 -2.44 7.97
N GLN A 48 22.10 -2.01 9.10
CA GLN A 48 22.42 -2.58 10.41
C GLN A 48 21.97 -4.04 10.52
N LYS A 49 20.79 -4.39 9.99
CA LYS A 49 20.32 -5.79 9.90
C LYS A 49 21.26 -6.66 9.04
N TYR A 50 21.97 -6.08 8.09
CA TYR A 50 22.98 -6.74 7.26
C TYR A 50 24.41 -6.68 7.82
N GLY A 51 24.62 -6.13 9.02
CA GLY A 51 25.95 -6.00 9.62
C GLY A 51 26.81 -4.86 9.04
N HIS A 52 26.18 -3.91 8.35
CA HIS A 52 26.79 -2.68 7.84
C HIS A 52 26.36 -1.46 8.68
N LEU A 53 26.93 -0.28 8.38
CA LEU A 53 26.59 0.95 9.10
C LEU A 53 25.21 1.47 8.66
N GLY A 54 24.91 1.34 7.36
CA GLY A 54 23.59 1.47 6.78
C GLY A 54 23.25 2.81 6.16
N GLU A 55 23.91 3.91 6.55
CA GLU A 55 23.70 5.20 5.90
C GLU A 55 24.16 5.19 4.42
N GLU A 56 25.07 4.29 4.04
CA GLU A 56 25.51 4.09 2.65
C GLU A 56 24.58 3.22 1.81
N LEU A 57 23.65 2.50 2.44
CA LEU A 57 22.75 1.57 1.74
C LEU A 57 21.81 2.36 0.83
N LYS A 58 21.29 1.70 -0.20
CA LYS A 58 20.21 2.20 -1.04
C LYS A 58 19.07 1.19 -1.04
N LEU A 59 17.85 1.67 -0.88
CA LEU A 59 16.66 0.87 -1.18
C LEU A 59 16.64 0.58 -2.67
N SER A 60 16.02 -0.54 -3.06
CA SER A 60 15.99 -1.04 -4.44
C SER A 60 15.57 0.03 -5.47
N PHE A 61 14.59 0.87 -5.12
CA PHE A 61 14.09 1.96 -5.96
C PHE A 61 14.88 3.26 -5.89
N GLU A 62 15.79 3.45 -4.93
CA GLU A 62 16.72 4.60 -4.92
C GLU A 62 17.83 4.47 -5.98
N ALA A 63 17.91 3.32 -6.66
CA ALA A 63 18.74 3.12 -7.83
C ALA A 63 18.04 3.55 -9.14
N PHE A 64 16.76 3.96 -9.10
CA PHE A 64 16.04 4.36 -10.31
C PHE A 64 16.65 5.62 -10.93
N PRO A 65 16.65 5.73 -12.27
CA PRO A 65 17.32 6.83 -12.96
C PRO A 65 16.55 8.17 -12.89
N TYR A 66 15.26 8.14 -12.52
CA TYR A 66 14.39 9.32 -12.47
C TYR A 66 13.76 9.49 -11.09
N THR A 67 13.83 10.71 -10.56
CA THR A 67 13.26 11.09 -9.26
C THR A 67 12.56 12.43 -9.39
N GLY A 68 11.42 12.58 -8.71
CA GLY A 68 10.68 13.83 -8.64
C GLY A 68 9.97 13.98 -7.29
N LEU A 69 9.36 15.15 -7.06
CA LEU A 69 8.55 15.42 -5.89
C LEU A 69 7.08 15.56 -6.29
N ALA A 70 6.18 14.99 -5.48
CA ALA A 70 4.73 15.07 -5.67
C ALA A 70 4.09 16.00 -4.63
N LYS A 71 3.15 16.86 -5.08
CA LYS A 71 2.36 17.74 -4.20
C LYS A 71 1.06 17.03 -3.80
N THR A 72 0.95 16.60 -2.55
CA THR A 72 -0.05 15.61 -2.14
C THR A 72 -1.40 16.18 -1.68
N TYR A 73 -1.53 17.48 -1.38
CA TYR A 73 -2.78 18.09 -0.86
C TYR A 73 -4.08 17.59 -1.54
N CYS A 74 -5.13 17.31 -0.75
CA CYS A 74 -6.49 17.13 -1.29
C CYS A 74 -7.04 18.48 -1.76
N VAL A 75 -8.15 18.48 -2.51
CA VAL A 75 -8.81 19.74 -2.90
C VAL A 75 -9.25 20.56 -1.68
N ASP A 76 -9.66 19.90 -0.61
CA ASP A 76 -10.21 20.52 0.61
C ASP A 76 -9.29 20.43 1.85
N HIS A 77 -8.10 19.79 1.75
CA HIS A 77 -7.16 19.61 2.86
C HIS A 77 -5.70 19.75 2.43
N ASN A 78 -4.90 20.47 3.24
CA ASN A 78 -3.46 20.60 3.02
C ASN A 78 -2.71 19.27 3.22
N VAL A 79 -3.12 18.48 4.21
CA VAL A 79 -2.59 17.14 4.47
C VAL A 79 -3.59 16.15 3.90
N ALA A 80 -3.15 15.37 2.92
CA ALA A 80 -4.00 14.38 2.29
C ALA A 80 -4.27 13.18 3.20
N ASP A 81 -5.43 12.55 2.98
CA ASP A 81 -5.69 11.19 3.42
C ASP A 81 -5.49 10.22 2.24
N SER A 82 -5.34 8.92 2.53
CA SER A 82 -5.12 7.88 1.50
C SER A 82 -6.23 7.78 0.43
N ALA A 83 -7.45 8.26 0.70
CA ALA A 83 -8.55 8.20 -0.25
C ALA A 83 -8.44 9.27 -1.35
N CYS A 84 -8.23 10.53 -0.96
CA CYS A 84 -8.12 11.61 -1.93
C CYS A 84 -6.83 11.50 -2.76
N SER A 85 -5.73 11.09 -2.13
CA SER A 85 -4.43 10.86 -2.79
C SER A 85 -4.53 9.66 -3.72
N GLY A 86 -5.17 8.56 -3.27
CA GLY A 86 -5.55 7.40 -4.07
C GLY A 86 -6.23 7.78 -5.37
N THR A 87 -7.27 8.61 -5.26
CA THR A 87 -7.99 9.12 -6.44
C THR A 87 -7.06 9.90 -7.36
N ALA A 88 -6.18 10.75 -6.82
CA ALA A 88 -5.25 11.53 -7.62
C ALA A 88 -4.24 10.67 -8.41
N TYR A 89 -3.51 9.76 -7.77
CA TYR A 89 -2.44 9.02 -8.46
C TYR A 89 -2.95 7.84 -9.29
N LEU A 90 -4.17 7.33 -9.05
CA LEU A 90 -4.76 6.25 -9.87
C LEU A 90 -5.65 6.76 -10.99
N THR A 91 -6.29 7.93 -10.84
CA THR A 91 -7.25 8.48 -11.83
C THR A 91 -6.79 9.76 -12.51
N GLY A 92 -5.76 10.42 -11.98
CA GLY A 92 -5.28 11.71 -12.49
C GLY A 92 -6.09 12.92 -12.02
N VAL A 93 -7.08 12.74 -11.14
CA VAL A 93 -7.96 13.81 -10.64
C VAL A 93 -7.84 13.94 -9.12
N LYS A 94 -7.52 15.14 -8.61
CA LYS A 94 -7.57 15.41 -7.16
C LYS A 94 -9.01 15.41 -6.65
N ALA A 95 -9.20 14.88 -5.44
CA ALA A 95 -10.49 14.74 -4.80
C ALA A 95 -10.53 15.36 -3.39
N ASN A 96 -11.69 15.27 -2.74
CA ASN A 96 -11.88 15.68 -1.35
C ASN A 96 -11.42 14.57 -0.39
N SER A 97 -10.98 14.95 0.81
CA SER A 97 -10.55 14.02 1.85
C SER A 97 -11.64 13.00 2.19
N GLY A 98 -11.27 11.73 2.26
CA GLY A 98 -12.16 10.63 2.59
C GLY A 98 -13.09 10.17 1.45
N THR A 99 -13.02 10.75 0.25
CA THR A 99 -13.75 10.28 -0.93
C THR A 99 -12.85 9.42 -1.83
N VAL A 100 -13.43 8.37 -2.44
CA VAL A 100 -12.71 7.37 -3.25
C VAL A 100 -13.26 7.40 -4.67
N GLY A 101 -12.42 7.69 -5.67
CA GLY A 101 -12.79 7.63 -7.08
C GLY A 101 -13.86 8.66 -7.52
N LEU A 102 -14.10 9.69 -6.70
CA LEU A 102 -15.06 10.75 -7.01
C LEU A 102 -14.32 12.08 -7.16
N SER A 103 -14.73 12.91 -8.12
CA SER A 103 -14.23 14.28 -8.21
C SER A 103 -14.64 15.10 -6.96
N ALA A 104 -13.97 16.23 -6.74
CA ALA A 104 -14.24 17.12 -5.61
C ALA A 104 -15.64 17.77 -5.60
N ALA A 105 -16.47 17.52 -6.62
CA ALA A 105 -17.88 17.91 -6.62
C ALA A 105 -18.71 17.10 -5.62
N VAL A 106 -18.30 15.86 -5.29
CA VAL A 106 -18.99 15.04 -4.29
C VAL A 106 -18.36 15.27 -2.92
N LYS A 107 -19.20 15.64 -1.95
CA LYS A 107 -18.76 15.82 -0.57
C LYS A 107 -18.67 14.47 0.13
N ARG A 108 -17.81 14.38 1.14
CA ARG A 108 -17.72 13.18 1.97
C ARG A 108 -19.09 12.84 2.58
N GLY A 109 -19.50 11.58 2.45
CA GLY A 109 -20.78 11.06 2.92
C GLY A 109 -21.99 11.36 2.00
N ASP A 110 -21.80 12.04 0.88
CA ASP A 110 -22.87 12.31 -0.09
C ASP A 110 -23.19 11.08 -0.95
N CYS A 111 -24.05 10.21 -0.42
CA CYS A 111 -24.49 9.02 -1.13
C CYS A 111 -25.25 9.35 -2.43
N LYS A 112 -25.95 10.48 -2.51
CA LYS A 112 -26.63 10.87 -3.75
C LYS A 112 -25.61 11.14 -4.85
N GLY A 113 -24.60 11.96 -4.54
CA GLY A 113 -23.50 12.26 -5.46
C GLY A 113 -22.74 11.01 -5.91
N GLN A 114 -22.56 10.02 -5.04
CA GLN A 114 -22.00 8.71 -5.41
C GLN A 114 -22.90 7.97 -6.42
N ARG A 115 -24.21 7.89 -6.17
CA ARG A 115 -25.15 7.13 -7.00
C ARG A 115 -25.42 7.75 -8.36
N ASP A 116 -25.38 9.07 -8.45
CA ASP A 116 -25.66 9.78 -9.70
C ASP A 116 -24.59 9.49 -10.77
N GLY A 117 -23.38 9.05 -10.36
CA GLY A 117 -22.33 8.54 -11.23
C GLY A 117 -21.63 9.58 -12.12
N TYR A 118 -22.23 10.77 -12.31
CA TYR A 118 -21.70 11.85 -13.14
C TYR A 118 -20.31 12.35 -12.68
N HIS A 119 -20.02 12.24 -11.39
CA HIS A 119 -18.76 12.67 -10.79
C HIS A 119 -17.76 11.55 -10.51
N SER A 120 -18.07 10.32 -10.93
CA SER A 120 -17.15 9.20 -10.88
C SER A 120 -15.98 9.41 -11.84
N VAL A 121 -14.77 9.24 -11.33
CA VAL A 121 -13.54 9.30 -12.13
C VAL A 121 -12.96 7.90 -12.24
N THR A 122 -12.50 7.53 -13.43
CA THR A 122 -11.79 6.27 -13.67
C THR A 122 -10.35 6.55 -14.07
N GLY A 123 -9.52 5.51 -14.06
CA GLY A 123 -8.08 5.68 -14.10
C GLY A 123 -7.33 4.48 -14.64
N LEU A 124 -6.07 4.35 -14.22
CA LEU A 124 -5.10 3.38 -14.73
C LEU A 124 -5.65 1.94 -14.82
N MET A 125 -6.41 1.49 -13.82
CA MET A 125 -7.02 0.15 -13.83
C MET A 125 -8.08 0.00 -14.94
N ASP A 126 -9.03 0.92 -15.04
CA ASP A 126 -10.07 0.93 -16.08
C ASP A 126 -9.45 1.14 -17.47
N TRP A 127 -8.48 2.05 -17.60
CA TRP A 127 -7.79 2.32 -18.87
C TRP A 127 -7.00 1.12 -19.35
N ALA A 128 -6.33 0.39 -18.44
CA ALA A 128 -5.65 -0.85 -18.76
C ALA A 128 -6.64 -1.93 -19.23
N GLN A 129 -7.78 -2.09 -18.55
CA GLN A 129 -8.85 -3.02 -18.98
C GLN A 129 -9.39 -2.67 -20.36
N ARG A 130 -9.66 -1.39 -20.64
CA ARG A 130 -10.13 -0.91 -21.96
C ARG A 130 -9.09 -1.12 -23.06
N ALA A 131 -7.80 -1.06 -22.72
CA ALA A 131 -6.70 -1.39 -23.61
C ALA A 131 -6.47 -2.91 -23.75
N GLY A 132 -7.32 -3.75 -23.14
CA GLY A 132 -7.22 -5.21 -23.20
C GLY A 132 -6.01 -5.77 -22.44
N LYS A 133 -5.45 -5.02 -21.49
CA LYS A 133 -4.35 -5.45 -20.63
C LYS A 133 -4.87 -6.27 -19.44
N GLY A 134 -4.00 -7.10 -18.90
CA GLY A 134 -4.21 -7.69 -17.58
C GLY A 134 -4.26 -6.64 -16.49
N THR A 135 -5.03 -6.89 -15.44
CA THR A 135 -5.13 -5.96 -14.31
C THR A 135 -5.08 -6.65 -12.97
N GLY A 136 -4.36 -6.07 -12.01
CA GLY A 136 -4.34 -6.58 -10.66
C GLY A 136 -3.86 -5.58 -9.62
N PHE A 137 -4.14 -5.88 -8.36
CA PHE A 137 -3.51 -5.20 -7.26
C PHE A 137 -3.13 -6.16 -6.12
N VAL A 138 -2.09 -5.76 -5.40
CA VAL A 138 -1.53 -6.46 -4.24
C VAL A 138 -1.40 -5.45 -3.11
N THR A 139 -1.82 -5.80 -1.90
CA THR A 139 -1.71 -4.92 -0.73
C THR A 139 -1.53 -5.70 0.56
N THR A 140 -0.87 -5.11 1.55
CA THR A 140 -0.86 -5.60 2.94
C THR A 140 -2.06 -5.11 3.76
N THR A 141 -2.94 -4.29 3.18
CA THR A 141 -4.17 -3.81 3.84
C THR A 141 -5.38 -4.67 3.48
N ARG A 142 -6.58 -4.22 3.85
CA ARG A 142 -7.82 -4.84 3.35
C ARG A 142 -7.92 -4.48 1.87
N VAL A 143 -8.34 -5.40 1.01
CA VAL A 143 -8.54 -5.09 -0.42
C VAL A 143 -9.62 -4.02 -0.68
N THR A 144 -10.41 -3.69 0.35
CA THR A 144 -11.42 -2.63 0.41
C THR A 144 -10.93 -1.33 1.07
N HIS A 145 -9.68 -1.29 1.53
CA HIS A 145 -9.06 -0.07 2.06
C HIS A 145 -9.03 1.04 0.99
N ALA A 146 -8.92 2.30 1.41
CA ALA A 146 -9.01 3.45 0.50
C ALA A 146 -8.04 3.39 -0.68
N THR A 147 -6.79 3.03 -0.39
CA THR A 147 -5.67 3.00 -1.31
C THR A 147 -5.87 2.02 -2.49
N PRO A 148 -6.23 0.74 -2.28
CA PRO A 148 -6.61 -0.16 -3.38
C PRO A 148 -8.00 0.18 -3.93
N ALA A 149 -8.95 0.61 -3.10
CA ALA A 149 -10.31 0.95 -3.54
C ALA A 149 -10.33 2.07 -4.58
N ALA A 150 -9.43 3.04 -4.49
CA ALA A 150 -9.32 4.12 -5.48
C ALA A 150 -8.99 3.63 -6.90
N SER A 151 -8.55 2.37 -7.07
CA SER A 151 -8.32 1.82 -8.40
C SER A 151 -9.60 1.29 -9.06
N TYR A 152 -10.69 1.07 -8.31
CA TYR A 152 -11.88 0.38 -8.85
C TYR A 152 -13.24 0.88 -8.35
N ALA A 153 -13.28 1.56 -7.20
CA ALA A 153 -14.51 1.97 -6.54
C ALA A 153 -14.77 3.48 -6.66
N HIS A 154 -16.04 3.82 -6.51
CA HIS A 154 -16.58 5.17 -6.43
C HIS A 154 -17.39 5.24 -5.13
N SER A 155 -16.80 5.80 -4.06
CA SER A 155 -17.40 5.86 -2.73
C SER A 155 -17.31 7.27 -2.13
N ALA A 156 -18.43 7.78 -1.64
CA ALA A 156 -18.46 9.08 -0.97
C ALA A 156 -17.85 9.04 0.45
N ASP A 157 -17.64 7.85 1.02
CA ASP A 157 -16.81 7.70 2.21
C ASP A 157 -15.94 6.46 2.11
N ARG A 158 -14.62 6.62 2.30
CA ARG A 158 -13.65 5.52 2.34
C ARG A 158 -13.97 4.45 3.38
N ARG A 159 -14.77 4.78 4.40
CA ARG A 159 -15.18 3.85 5.46
C ARG A 159 -16.30 2.91 5.03
N TRP A 160 -16.95 3.13 3.89
CA TRP A 160 -18.02 2.26 3.39
C TRP A 160 -17.46 0.98 2.75
N GLU A 161 -16.65 0.24 3.51
CA GLU A 161 -15.94 -0.95 3.03
C GLU A 161 -16.89 -2.14 2.83
N ALA A 162 -17.86 -2.31 3.72
CA ALA A 162 -18.94 -3.30 3.62
C ALA A 162 -20.32 -2.64 3.80
N ASP A 163 -21.39 -3.38 3.51
CA ASP A 163 -22.77 -2.87 3.64
C ASP A 163 -23.11 -2.41 5.07
N SER A 164 -22.48 -3.02 6.08
CA SER A 164 -22.62 -2.67 7.49
C SER A 164 -22.08 -1.28 7.86
N ASP A 165 -21.18 -0.72 7.04
CA ASP A 165 -20.61 0.62 7.25
C ASP A 165 -21.50 1.74 6.67
N LEU A 166 -22.45 1.38 5.81
CA LEU A 166 -23.32 2.34 5.16
C LEU A 166 -24.28 3.00 6.17
N PRO A 167 -24.70 4.25 5.92
CA PRO A 167 -25.71 4.90 6.74
C PRO A 167 -26.99 4.06 6.84
N LYS A 168 -27.45 3.79 8.08
CA LYS A 168 -28.66 2.98 8.34
C LYS A 168 -29.98 3.64 7.89
N LYS A 169 -29.94 4.96 7.63
CA LYS A 169 -31.08 5.78 7.22
C LYS A 169 -30.71 6.57 5.97
N GLY A 170 -31.69 6.79 5.10
CA GLY A 170 -31.51 7.58 3.87
C GLY A 170 -31.25 6.72 2.63
N LEU A 171 -30.67 7.33 1.60
CA LEU A 171 -30.32 6.65 0.36
C LEU A 171 -29.24 5.60 0.62
N ARG A 172 -29.46 4.38 0.11
CA ARG A 172 -28.49 3.29 0.21
C ARG A 172 -27.52 3.33 -0.97
N CYS A 173 -26.24 3.46 -0.66
CA CYS A 173 -25.15 3.36 -1.62
C CYS A 173 -24.62 1.93 -1.73
N GLU A 174 -23.79 1.68 -2.74
CA GLU A 174 -23.07 0.41 -2.86
C GLU A 174 -21.75 0.50 -2.10
N ASP A 175 -21.50 -0.46 -1.22
CA ASP A 175 -20.24 -0.57 -0.47
C ASP A 175 -19.07 -1.00 -1.36
N ILE A 176 -17.85 -0.69 -0.93
CA ILE A 176 -16.62 -0.94 -1.70
C ILE A 176 -16.42 -2.43 -1.99
N ALA A 177 -16.70 -3.33 -1.05
CA ALA A 177 -16.58 -4.78 -1.31
C ALA A 177 -17.52 -5.24 -2.42
N THR A 178 -18.77 -4.75 -2.43
CA THR A 178 -19.71 -5.04 -3.51
C THR A 178 -19.22 -4.46 -4.84
N GLN A 179 -18.70 -3.22 -4.85
CA GLN A 179 -18.11 -2.62 -6.07
C GLN A 179 -16.89 -3.39 -6.59
N LEU A 180 -16.08 -4.01 -5.72
CA LEU A 180 -14.98 -4.87 -6.14
C LEU A 180 -15.47 -6.09 -6.92
N VAL A 181 -16.58 -6.70 -6.50
CA VAL A 181 -17.08 -7.94 -7.10
C VAL A 181 -18.03 -7.69 -8.28
N LYS A 182 -18.88 -6.66 -8.18
CA LYS A 182 -19.98 -6.39 -9.12
C LYS A 182 -19.76 -5.14 -9.98
N GLY A 183 -18.90 -4.22 -9.53
CA GLY A 183 -18.66 -2.94 -10.20
C GLY A 183 -17.96 -3.10 -11.55
N GLN A 184 -18.07 -2.09 -12.40
CA GLN A 184 -17.60 -2.13 -13.80
C GLN A 184 -16.09 -2.39 -13.95
N VAL A 185 -15.29 -1.87 -13.00
CA VAL A 185 -13.83 -2.04 -12.98
C VAL A 185 -13.44 -3.24 -12.14
N GLY A 186 -13.94 -3.30 -10.89
CA GLY A 186 -13.61 -4.36 -9.93
C GLY A 186 -13.87 -5.77 -10.46
N SER A 187 -15.05 -6.00 -11.05
CA SER A 187 -15.46 -7.32 -11.56
C SER A 187 -14.54 -7.86 -12.67
N LYS A 188 -13.76 -7.00 -13.33
CA LYS A 188 -12.84 -7.34 -14.42
C LYS A 188 -11.39 -7.52 -13.98
N ILE A 189 -11.06 -7.23 -12.72
CA ILE A 189 -9.68 -7.40 -12.21
C ILE A 189 -9.31 -8.90 -12.25
N ASP A 190 -8.11 -9.20 -12.73
CA ASP A 190 -7.59 -10.55 -12.84
C ASP A 190 -6.99 -11.02 -11.51
N VAL A 191 -6.17 -10.20 -10.85
CA VAL A 191 -5.48 -10.57 -9.60
C VAL A 191 -5.81 -9.59 -8.48
N ILE A 192 -6.34 -10.10 -7.37
CA ILE A 192 -6.63 -9.33 -6.15
C ILE A 192 -5.98 -10.05 -4.99
N LEU A 193 -4.95 -9.48 -4.36
CA LEU A 193 -4.24 -10.10 -3.23
C LEU A 193 -4.16 -9.11 -2.05
N GLY A 194 -4.57 -9.56 -0.86
CA GLY A 194 -4.42 -8.79 0.38
C GLY A 194 -5.22 -9.37 1.54
N GLY A 195 -5.65 -8.54 2.49
CA GLY A 195 -6.52 -8.93 3.60
C GLY A 195 -7.99 -8.54 3.39
N GLY A 196 -8.77 -8.57 4.47
CA GLY A 196 -10.14 -8.04 4.54
C GLY A 196 -11.24 -9.05 4.30
N ARG A 197 -11.00 -10.36 4.53
CA ARG A 197 -12.01 -11.42 4.30
C ARG A 197 -13.37 -11.10 4.92
N ARG A 198 -13.39 -10.51 6.12
CA ARG A 198 -14.66 -10.28 6.86
C ARG A 198 -15.65 -9.43 6.07
N ASN A 199 -15.19 -8.55 5.18
CA ASN A 199 -16.05 -7.65 4.40
C ASN A 199 -16.84 -8.37 3.29
N PHE A 200 -16.56 -9.66 3.06
CA PHE A 200 -17.09 -10.43 1.93
C PHE A 200 -18.16 -11.47 2.31
N PHE A 201 -18.44 -11.67 3.60
CA PHE A 201 -19.44 -12.65 4.03
C PHE A 201 -20.20 -12.21 5.29
N SER A 202 -21.33 -12.87 5.54
CA SER A 202 -22.29 -12.49 6.56
C SER A 202 -21.73 -12.59 7.98
N LYS A 203 -22.15 -11.68 8.86
CA LYS A 203 -21.86 -11.74 10.31
C LYS A 203 -22.34 -13.01 11.02
N ASN A 204 -23.27 -13.74 10.39
CA ASN A 204 -23.77 -15.02 10.89
C ASN A 204 -22.91 -16.22 10.44
N GLN A 205 -21.87 -15.99 9.63
CA GLN A 205 -20.93 -16.98 9.15
C GLN A 205 -19.55 -16.73 9.78
N ARG A 206 -18.71 -17.76 9.80
CA ARG A 206 -17.31 -17.68 10.21
C ARG A 206 -16.40 -18.15 9.08
N ASP A 207 -15.22 -17.53 8.97
CA ASP A 207 -14.19 -18.04 8.07
C ASP A 207 -13.51 -19.29 8.64
N ILE A 208 -12.54 -19.82 7.88
CA ILE A 208 -11.77 -21.02 8.22
C ILE A 208 -10.95 -20.87 9.50
N GLU A 209 -10.60 -19.65 9.89
CA GLU A 209 -9.88 -19.33 11.13
C GLU A 209 -10.85 -19.00 12.28
N GLY A 210 -12.16 -19.09 12.05
CA GLY A 210 -13.20 -18.84 13.06
C GLY A 210 -13.60 -17.37 13.21
N HIS A 211 -13.09 -16.45 12.38
CA HIS A 211 -13.45 -15.03 12.45
C HIS A 211 -14.84 -14.79 11.86
N GLN A 212 -15.64 -13.95 12.53
CA GLN A 212 -16.96 -13.60 12.04
C GLN A 212 -16.89 -12.69 10.81
N GLY A 213 -17.85 -12.87 9.91
CA GLY A 213 -18.08 -11.93 8.82
C GLY A 213 -18.56 -10.59 9.34
N TYR A 214 -18.60 -9.61 8.45
CA TYR A 214 -19.01 -8.25 8.78
C TYR A 214 -20.28 -7.83 8.06
N ARG A 215 -20.67 -8.53 6.98
CA ARG A 215 -21.83 -8.13 6.16
C ARG A 215 -23.16 -8.36 6.89
N SER A 216 -24.13 -7.46 6.66
CA SER A 216 -25.47 -7.52 7.28
C SER A 216 -26.58 -7.92 6.31
N ASP A 217 -26.29 -7.94 5.01
CA ASP A 217 -27.20 -8.26 3.92
C ASP A 217 -27.33 -9.75 3.58
N GLY A 218 -26.52 -10.60 4.23
CA GLY A 218 -26.53 -12.05 4.00
C GLY A 218 -25.81 -12.51 2.73
N VAL A 219 -25.11 -11.61 2.04
CA VAL A 219 -24.41 -11.91 0.79
C VAL A 219 -23.04 -12.53 1.05
N ASP A 220 -22.68 -13.53 0.24
CA ASP A 220 -21.32 -14.09 0.15
C ASP A 220 -20.68 -13.63 -1.18
N LEU A 221 -19.89 -12.57 -1.09
CA LEU A 221 -19.24 -11.94 -2.22
C LEU A 221 -18.09 -12.80 -2.80
N ILE A 222 -17.46 -13.67 -2.00
CA ILE A 222 -16.43 -14.61 -2.51
C ILE A 222 -17.10 -15.61 -3.44
N ARG A 223 -18.24 -16.16 -3.03
CA ARG A 223 -19.04 -17.08 -3.86
C ARG A 223 -19.55 -16.40 -5.12
N GLU A 224 -20.10 -15.18 -5.00
CA GLU A 224 -20.59 -14.44 -6.16
C GLU A 224 -19.46 -14.08 -7.15
N TRP A 225 -18.29 -13.68 -6.65
CA TRP A 225 -17.11 -13.45 -7.48
C TRP A 225 -16.76 -14.71 -8.29
N LYS A 226 -16.67 -15.86 -7.61
CA LYS A 226 -16.34 -17.13 -8.26
C LYS A 226 -17.36 -17.50 -9.35
N LEU A 227 -18.65 -17.46 -9.03
CA LEU A 227 -19.73 -17.79 -9.98
C LEU A 227 -19.74 -16.82 -11.16
N LYS A 228 -19.52 -15.52 -10.92
CA LYS A 228 -19.46 -14.53 -11.99
C LYS A 228 -18.31 -14.81 -12.95
N LYS A 229 -17.11 -15.10 -12.43
CA LYS A 229 -15.93 -15.45 -13.22
C LYS A 229 -16.18 -16.74 -14.03
N GLU A 230 -16.68 -17.80 -13.40
CA GLU A 230 -17.05 -19.05 -14.10
C GLU A 230 -18.06 -18.82 -15.23
N SER A 231 -19.07 -17.96 -15.02
CA SER A 231 -20.07 -17.61 -16.05
C SER A 231 -19.49 -16.86 -17.26
N LEU A 232 -18.31 -16.26 -17.10
CA LEU A 232 -17.58 -15.59 -18.18
C LEU A 232 -16.60 -16.53 -18.90
N GLY A 233 -16.59 -17.83 -18.55
CA GLY A 233 -15.69 -18.83 -19.14
C GLY A 233 -14.23 -18.67 -18.71
N VAL A 234 -13.96 -17.92 -17.63
CA VAL A 234 -12.61 -17.83 -17.05
C VAL A 234 -12.47 -18.83 -15.89
N PHE A 235 -11.25 -19.25 -15.58
CA PHE A 235 -10.96 -20.17 -14.49
C PHE A 235 -10.55 -19.42 -13.20
N PRO A 236 -11.48 -19.14 -12.26
CA PRO A 236 -11.15 -18.45 -11.02
C PRO A 236 -10.53 -19.38 -9.98
N LYS A 237 -9.68 -18.78 -9.13
CA LYS A 237 -9.17 -19.43 -7.92
C LYS A 237 -9.23 -18.49 -6.73
N TYR A 238 -9.86 -18.96 -5.66
CA TYR A 238 -9.79 -18.33 -4.34
C TYR A 238 -8.69 -18.98 -3.51
N VAL A 239 -7.85 -18.19 -2.86
CA VAL A 239 -6.80 -18.61 -1.91
C VAL A 239 -6.86 -17.74 -0.66
N TYR A 240 -6.44 -18.29 0.48
CA TYR A 240 -6.53 -17.59 1.77
C TYR A 240 -5.35 -17.86 2.72
N HIS A 241 -4.32 -18.58 2.26
CA HIS A 241 -3.11 -18.87 3.02
C HIS A 241 -1.90 -18.92 2.07
N LYS A 242 -0.70 -18.78 2.62
CA LYS A 242 0.58 -18.72 1.90
C LYS A 242 0.80 -19.92 1.00
N ASP A 243 0.70 -21.14 1.52
CA ASP A 243 0.93 -22.36 0.72
C ASP A 243 -0.02 -22.46 -0.47
N GLY A 244 -1.27 -22.05 -0.28
CA GLY A 244 -2.29 -22.01 -1.32
C GLY A 244 -1.93 -21.02 -2.43
N LEU A 245 -1.34 -19.87 -2.08
CA LEU A 245 -0.82 -18.89 -3.03
C LEU A 245 0.44 -19.41 -3.76
N LEU A 246 1.42 -19.91 -3.02
CA LEU A 246 2.71 -20.32 -3.57
C LEU A 246 2.57 -21.52 -4.51
N SER A 247 1.69 -22.47 -4.19
CA SER A 247 1.39 -23.66 -4.99
C SER A 247 0.45 -23.41 -6.19
N LEU A 248 -0.02 -22.17 -6.40
CA LEU A 248 -0.82 -21.85 -7.58
C LEU A 248 -0.03 -22.12 -8.86
N ASP A 249 -0.57 -23.02 -9.68
CA ASP A 249 -0.21 -23.16 -11.08
C ASP A 249 -0.70 -21.91 -11.82
N GLU A 250 0.24 -21.03 -12.16
CA GLU A 250 -0.08 -19.76 -12.80
C GLU A 250 -0.61 -19.97 -14.21
N ASN A 251 -0.41 -21.11 -14.86
CA ASN A 251 -0.91 -21.37 -16.22
C ASN A 251 -2.38 -21.79 -16.23
N ARG A 252 -2.87 -22.39 -15.14
CA ARG A 252 -4.23 -22.93 -15.06
C ARG A 252 -5.31 -21.89 -14.77
N TYR A 253 -5.01 -20.89 -13.94
CA TYR A 253 -6.01 -19.95 -13.45
C TYR A 253 -5.88 -18.58 -14.14
N ASP A 254 -7.00 -18.06 -14.63
CA ASP A 254 -7.05 -16.76 -15.30
C ASP A 254 -7.18 -15.60 -14.32
N THR A 255 -7.85 -15.86 -13.19
CA THR A 255 -8.15 -14.86 -12.18
C THR A 255 -8.01 -15.44 -10.78
N VAL A 256 -7.43 -14.65 -9.87
CA VAL A 256 -7.12 -15.07 -8.50
C VAL A 256 -7.60 -14.01 -7.52
N LEU A 257 -8.36 -14.46 -6.52
CA LEU A 257 -8.73 -13.69 -5.35
C LEU A 257 -8.01 -14.32 -4.14
N GLY A 258 -7.06 -13.60 -3.58
CA GLY A 258 -6.29 -13.98 -2.40
C GLY A 258 -6.63 -13.09 -1.22
N LEU A 259 -7.30 -13.64 -0.21
CA LEU A 259 -7.65 -12.90 1.01
C LEU A 259 -7.06 -13.60 2.24
N PHE A 260 -5.94 -13.08 2.74
CA PHE A 260 -5.05 -13.78 3.69
C PHE A 260 -5.31 -13.45 5.16
N SER A 261 -6.12 -12.43 5.46
CA SER A 261 -6.49 -12.04 6.84
C SER A 261 -7.96 -11.62 6.90
N PRO A 262 -8.66 -11.79 8.05
CA PRO A 262 -10.00 -11.23 8.26
C PRO A 262 -10.03 -9.70 8.13
N ASP A 263 -8.94 -9.03 8.50
CA ASP A 263 -8.76 -7.58 8.47
C ASP A 263 -7.51 -7.26 7.61
N HIS A 264 -6.78 -6.18 7.89
CA HIS A 264 -5.44 -5.97 7.38
C HIS A 264 -4.56 -7.20 7.62
N MET A 265 -3.59 -7.44 6.72
CA MET A 265 -2.59 -8.45 6.98
C MET A 265 -1.76 -8.07 8.22
N PRO A 266 -1.23 -9.05 8.97
CA PRO A 266 -0.33 -8.76 10.08
C PRO A 266 0.86 -7.94 9.60
N TYR A 267 1.48 -7.20 10.53
CA TYR A 267 2.77 -6.58 10.22
C TYR A 267 3.79 -7.67 9.88
N HIS A 268 4.73 -7.38 8.97
CA HIS A 268 5.72 -8.35 8.50
C HIS A 268 6.57 -8.94 9.65
N LEU A 269 6.91 -8.14 10.68
CA LEU A 269 7.58 -8.64 11.90
C LEU A 269 6.73 -9.60 12.74
N GLU A 270 5.42 -9.61 12.55
CA GLU A 270 4.44 -10.39 13.32
C GLU A 270 3.73 -11.45 12.46
N ALA A 271 4.06 -11.51 11.17
CA ALA A 271 3.47 -12.45 10.23
C ALA A 271 3.88 -13.89 10.57
N GLY A 272 2.90 -14.79 10.56
CA GLY A 272 3.12 -16.21 10.77
C GLY A 272 3.61 -16.91 9.48
N ASN A 273 3.84 -18.22 9.58
CA ASN A 273 4.25 -19.02 8.42
C ASN A 273 3.17 -19.09 7.33
N ASP A 274 1.89 -18.92 7.69
CA ASP A 274 0.76 -18.99 6.76
C ASP A 274 0.45 -17.65 6.08
N ASP A 275 1.14 -16.57 6.45
CA ASP A 275 0.98 -15.25 5.84
C ASP A 275 1.98 -15.07 4.68
N PRO A 276 1.51 -14.85 3.43
CA PRO A 276 2.41 -14.54 2.34
C PRO A 276 2.99 -13.13 2.49
N THR A 277 4.27 -12.96 2.18
CA THR A 277 4.89 -11.64 2.21
C THR A 277 4.44 -10.78 1.01
N LEU A 278 4.61 -9.46 1.10
CA LEU A 278 4.33 -8.56 -0.02
C LEU A 278 5.14 -8.94 -1.27
N SER A 279 6.40 -9.34 -1.08
CA SER A 279 7.26 -9.84 -2.16
C SER A 279 6.72 -11.12 -2.80
N GLU A 280 6.19 -12.07 -2.00
CA GLU A 280 5.62 -13.32 -2.51
C GLU A 280 4.33 -13.07 -3.30
N MET A 281 3.44 -12.23 -2.76
CA MET A 281 2.21 -11.83 -3.46
C MET A 281 2.51 -11.09 -4.77
N THR A 282 3.48 -10.16 -4.75
CA THR A 282 3.90 -9.41 -5.95
C THR A 282 4.44 -10.33 -7.03
N GLN A 283 5.33 -11.26 -6.67
CA GLN A 283 5.88 -12.23 -7.63
C GLN A 283 4.78 -13.09 -8.26
N LYS A 284 3.84 -13.59 -7.45
CA LYS A 284 2.74 -14.42 -7.97
C LYS A 284 1.81 -13.62 -8.87
N ALA A 285 1.48 -12.38 -8.50
CA ALA A 285 0.66 -11.49 -9.32
C ALA A 285 1.31 -11.23 -10.69
N ILE A 286 2.61 -10.91 -10.73
CA ILE A 286 3.35 -10.70 -11.99
C ILE A 286 3.33 -11.97 -12.85
N LYS A 287 3.58 -13.15 -12.27
CA LYS A 287 3.57 -14.42 -13.03
C LYS A 287 2.20 -14.71 -13.66
N ILE A 288 1.10 -14.45 -12.95
CA ILE A 288 -0.26 -14.63 -13.49
C ILE A 288 -0.53 -13.60 -14.61
N LEU A 289 -0.17 -12.33 -14.40
CA LEU A 289 -0.42 -11.24 -15.34
C LEU A 289 0.48 -11.28 -16.58
N ASN A 290 1.70 -11.82 -16.48
CA ASN A 290 2.64 -11.97 -17.60
C ASN A 290 2.09 -12.81 -18.76
N LYS A 291 1.07 -13.64 -18.52
CA LYS A 291 0.37 -14.40 -19.56
C LYS A 291 -0.45 -13.52 -20.51
N LYS A 292 -0.76 -12.29 -20.12
CA LYS A 292 -1.65 -11.40 -20.86
C LYS A 292 -0.89 -10.80 -22.04
N LYS A 293 -1.31 -11.15 -23.26
CA LYS A 293 -0.62 -10.80 -24.52
C LYS A 293 -0.37 -9.29 -24.67
N ASN A 294 -1.31 -8.46 -24.22
CA ASN A 294 -1.24 -7.00 -24.35
C ASN A 294 -0.47 -6.33 -23.19
N GLY A 295 0.15 -7.11 -22.31
CA GLY A 295 0.77 -6.65 -21.06
C GLY A 295 -0.24 -6.43 -19.95
N PHE A 296 0.19 -5.74 -18.89
CA PHE A 296 -0.62 -5.56 -17.68
C PHE A 296 -0.40 -4.24 -16.97
N PHE A 297 -1.37 -3.87 -16.13
CA PHE A 297 -1.21 -2.88 -15.05
C PHE A 297 -1.29 -3.61 -13.70
N LEU A 298 -0.30 -3.38 -12.84
CA LEU A 298 -0.24 -3.91 -11.49
C LEU A 298 -0.03 -2.79 -10.49
N PHE A 299 -0.91 -2.68 -9.50
CA PHE A 299 -0.75 -1.81 -8.35
C PHE A 299 -0.25 -2.61 -7.14
N VAL A 300 0.80 -2.18 -6.46
CA VAL A 300 1.37 -2.87 -5.29
C VAL A 300 1.51 -1.90 -4.13
N GLU A 301 0.91 -2.21 -2.99
CA GLU A 301 0.85 -1.33 -1.83
C GLU A 301 1.55 -1.94 -0.61
N GLY A 302 2.53 -1.21 -0.07
CA GLY A 302 3.06 -1.41 1.28
C GLY A 302 2.24 -0.62 2.30
N GLY A 303 0.98 -0.99 2.50
CA GLY A 303 0.01 -0.11 3.17
C GLY A 303 0.09 -0.11 4.71
N ARG A 304 0.76 -1.10 5.29
CA ARG A 304 0.99 -1.17 6.74
C ARG A 304 2.11 -0.23 7.23
N ILE A 305 2.88 0.40 6.32
CA ILE A 305 3.82 1.47 6.66
C ILE A 305 3.09 2.61 7.37
N ASP A 306 1.99 3.08 6.77
CA ASP A 306 1.10 4.12 7.30
C ASP A 306 0.51 3.74 8.66
N THR A 307 -0.05 2.52 8.76
CA THR A 307 -0.64 2.06 10.02
C THR A 307 0.37 2.04 11.17
N ALA A 308 1.60 1.59 10.90
CA ALA A 308 2.66 1.57 11.90
C ALA A 308 3.08 2.99 12.32
N HIS A 309 3.12 3.95 11.39
CA HIS A 309 3.38 5.34 11.73
C HIS A 309 2.25 5.98 12.55
N HIS A 310 0.98 5.72 12.21
CA HIS A 310 -0.16 6.16 13.02
C HIS A 310 -0.12 5.63 14.45
N GLU A 311 0.34 4.39 14.62
CA GLU A 311 0.53 3.75 15.94
C GLU A 311 1.83 4.19 16.64
N THR A 312 2.64 5.07 16.01
CA THR A 312 3.99 5.46 16.46
C THR A 312 4.96 4.28 16.67
N LYS A 313 4.74 3.17 15.96
CA LYS A 313 5.55 1.94 16.04
C LYS A 313 6.64 1.94 14.97
N THR A 314 7.66 2.78 15.14
CA THR A 314 8.70 3.02 14.13
C THR A 314 9.39 1.75 13.64
N ARG A 315 9.76 0.83 14.54
CA ARG A 315 10.39 -0.45 14.17
C ARG A 315 9.55 -1.22 13.13
N LYS A 316 8.23 -1.22 13.28
CA LYS A 316 7.31 -1.85 12.32
C LYS A 316 7.23 -1.07 11.01
N ALA A 317 7.14 0.26 11.07
CA ALA A 317 7.09 1.10 9.86
C ALA A 317 8.34 0.92 8.99
N LEU A 318 9.53 0.83 9.62
CA LEU A 318 10.78 0.60 8.90
C LEU A 318 10.86 -0.81 8.31
N ASP A 319 10.41 -1.83 9.03
CA ASP A 319 10.40 -3.22 8.53
C ASP A 319 9.36 -3.43 7.41
N GLU A 320 8.17 -2.81 7.50
CA GLU A 320 7.21 -2.76 6.39
C GLU A 320 7.80 -2.09 5.15
N THR A 321 8.53 -0.98 5.34
CA THR A 321 9.22 -0.29 4.23
C THR A 321 10.33 -1.15 3.64
N ALA A 322 11.02 -1.94 4.46
CA ALA A 322 12.03 -2.89 4.01
C ALA A 322 11.42 -4.02 3.17
N GLU A 323 10.30 -4.61 3.61
CA GLU A 323 9.59 -5.62 2.83
C GLU A 323 8.99 -5.04 1.53
N PHE A 324 8.52 -3.79 1.55
CA PHE A 324 8.13 -3.06 0.35
C PHE A 324 9.30 -2.89 -0.64
N ALA A 325 10.49 -2.49 -0.17
CA ALA A 325 11.67 -2.40 -1.02
C ALA A 325 12.07 -3.76 -1.62
N LYS A 326 11.91 -4.85 -0.86
CA LYS A 326 12.13 -6.23 -1.34
C LYS A 326 11.09 -6.64 -2.40
N ALA A 327 9.84 -6.21 -2.28
CA ALA A 327 8.81 -6.47 -3.28
C ALA A 327 9.11 -5.76 -4.61
N VAL A 328 9.60 -4.51 -4.54
CA VAL A 328 10.11 -3.79 -5.73
C VAL A 328 11.25 -4.56 -6.37
N GLU A 329 12.24 -4.99 -5.58
CA GLU A 329 13.38 -5.77 -6.09
C GLU A 329 12.93 -7.08 -6.75
N ALA A 330 11.98 -7.79 -6.13
CA ALA A 330 11.44 -9.03 -6.66
C ALA A 330 10.74 -8.81 -8.01
N ALA A 331 10.00 -7.71 -8.16
CA ALA A 331 9.37 -7.37 -9.44
C ALA A 331 10.38 -7.03 -10.53
N LEU A 332 11.43 -6.26 -10.22
CA LEU A 332 12.49 -5.92 -11.18
C LEU A 332 13.19 -7.16 -11.75
N ARG A 333 13.24 -8.26 -11.00
CA ARG A 333 13.81 -9.55 -11.46
C ARG A 333 12.86 -10.34 -12.37
N LEU A 334 11.59 -9.98 -12.45
CA LEU A 334 10.55 -10.72 -13.18
C LEU A 334 10.05 -10.01 -14.43
N VAL A 335 10.54 -8.80 -14.72
CA VAL A 335 10.08 -8.00 -15.86
C VAL A 335 11.25 -7.48 -16.69
N ASP A 336 10.99 -7.28 -17.97
CA ASP A 336 11.91 -6.57 -18.85
C ASP A 336 11.65 -5.06 -18.79
N LEU A 337 12.65 -4.30 -18.33
CA LEU A 337 12.59 -2.84 -18.19
C LEU A 337 12.59 -2.09 -19.53
N GLN A 338 12.86 -2.77 -20.66
CA GLN A 338 12.67 -2.18 -21.99
C GLN A 338 11.19 -2.04 -22.34
N GLU A 339 10.32 -2.92 -21.83
CA GLU A 339 8.87 -2.90 -22.07
C GLU A 339 8.02 -2.63 -20.82
N THR A 340 8.64 -2.46 -19.64
CA THR A 340 7.95 -2.29 -18.36
C THR A 340 8.31 -0.98 -17.68
N LEU A 341 7.30 -0.14 -17.44
CA LEU A 341 7.43 1.04 -16.60
C LEU A 341 7.18 0.66 -15.14
N VAL A 342 8.18 0.85 -14.27
CA VAL A 342 8.06 0.69 -12.82
C VAL A 342 8.15 2.05 -12.15
N VAL A 343 7.12 2.41 -11.38
CA VAL A 343 7.04 3.66 -10.63
C VAL A 343 6.93 3.34 -9.16
N VAL A 344 7.71 4.01 -8.32
CA VAL A 344 7.59 3.95 -6.85
C VAL A 344 7.26 5.33 -6.33
N THR A 345 6.22 5.44 -5.50
CA THR A 345 5.84 6.69 -4.86
C THR A 345 5.24 6.45 -3.47
N SER A 346 4.92 7.54 -2.79
CA SER A 346 4.06 7.58 -1.61
C SER A 346 2.84 8.44 -1.90
N ASP A 347 1.76 8.22 -1.16
CA ASP A 347 0.50 8.96 -1.28
C ASP A 347 0.50 10.22 -0.40
N HIS A 348 1.12 10.15 0.79
CA HIS A 348 1.44 11.26 1.68
C HIS A 348 2.61 10.93 2.62
N SER A 349 3.04 11.93 3.41
CA SER A 349 4.09 11.75 4.42
C SER A 349 3.49 11.36 5.78
N HIS A 350 4.35 11.06 6.75
CA HIS A 350 4.05 11.06 8.18
C HIS A 350 4.89 12.09 8.93
N THR A 351 4.56 12.31 10.20
CA THR A 351 5.27 13.28 11.08
C THR A 351 6.50 12.70 11.77
N MET A 352 7.06 11.59 11.25
CA MET A 352 8.29 11.02 11.78
C MET A 352 9.47 11.95 11.48
N THR A 353 10.28 12.23 12.50
CA THR A 353 11.48 13.06 12.40
C THR A 353 12.71 12.22 12.69
N TYR A 354 13.79 12.46 11.94
CA TYR A 354 15.13 11.92 12.20
C TYR A 354 15.96 13.00 12.90
N ASN A 355 16.06 12.88 14.22
CA ASN A 355 16.71 13.83 15.11
C ASN A 355 18.23 13.64 15.18
N GLY A 356 18.95 14.74 15.43
CA GLY A 356 20.41 14.77 15.58
C GLY A 356 20.87 14.90 17.03
N TYR A 357 22.15 14.65 17.34
CA TYR A 357 23.26 14.34 16.41
C TYR A 357 23.91 12.99 16.73
N SER A 358 23.27 11.87 16.38
CA SER A 358 23.85 10.53 16.53
C SER A 358 25.07 10.32 15.63
N LYS A 359 26.05 9.54 16.08
CA LYS A 359 27.21 9.14 15.26
C LYS A 359 26.78 8.17 14.15
N ARG A 360 27.56 8.12 13.07
CA ARG A 360 27.39 7.12 12.01
C ARG A 360 27.48 5.69 12.57
N GLY A 361 26.59 4.81 12.13
CA GLY A 361 26.48 3.43 12.61
C GLY A 361 25.77 3.27 13.95
N THR A 362 25.23 4.35 14.53
CA THR A 362 24.39 4.24 15.73
C THR A 362 23.08 3.57 15.37
N ASP A 363 22.63 2.60 16.19
CA ASP A 363 21.32 1.96 16.05
C ASP A 363 20.24 3.02 15.81
N ILE A 364 19.58 2.95 14.64
CA ILE A 364 18.60 3.94 14.21
C ILE A 364 17.37 3.99 15.13
N LEU A 365 17.06 2.91 15.85
CA LEU A 365 15.98 2.83 16.83
C LEU A 365 16.42 3.29 18.23
N GLY A 366 17.70 3.63 18.39
CA GLY A 366 18.31 4.03 19.66
C GLY A 366 18.18 5.51 20.01
N PHE A 367 18.98 5.92 20.99
CA PHE A 367 19.07 7.30 21.46
C PHE A 367 20.09 8.11 20.65
N ALA A 368 19.78 9.38 20.37
CA ALA A 368 20.69 10.26 19.63
C ALA A 368 21.89 10.66 20.49
N ASN A 369 21.63 11.02 21.75
CA ASN A 369 22.64 11.22 22.78
C ASN A 369 22.04 10.90 24.17
N LYS A 370 22.69 10.02 24.93
CA LYS A 370 22.22 9.63 26.28
C LYS A 370 22.56 10.77 27.25
N MET A 371 21.54 11.53 27.67
CA MET A 371 21.61 12.66 28.61
C MET A 371 22.15 13.98 28.05
N ASN A 372 21.64 14.43 26.89
CA ASN A 372 21.98 15.76 26.34
C ASN A 372 20.75 16.55 25.85
N GLY A 373 19.55 16.16 26.28
CA GLY A 373 18.40 17.05 26.21
C GLY A 373 18.61 18.24 27.15
N SER A 374 17.96 19.38 26.90
CA SER A 374 18.00 20.54 27.81
C SER A 374 17.45 20.22 29.21
N ASP A 375 16.70 19.14 29.33
CA ASP A 375 16.16 18.54 30.55
C ASP A 375 17.08 17.46 31.17
N ASN A 376 18.29 17.27 30.63
CA ASN A 376 19.22 16.19 30.96
C ASN A 376 18.66 14.76 30.77
N MET A 377 17.58 14.61 29.99
CA MET A 377 16.96 13.31 29.71
C MET A 377 17.34 12.80 28.31
N PRO A 378 17.34 11.48 28.07
CA PRO A 378 17.60 10.93 26.75
C PRO A 378 16.43 11.21 25.79
N TYR A 379 16.74 11.29 24.49
CA TYR A 379 15.75 11.35 23.41
C TYR A 379 16.18 10.43 22.25
N THR A 380 15.21 9.84 21.59
CA THR A 380 15.40 8.87 20.50
C THR A 380 15.84 9.57 19.22
N ILE A 381 16.58 8.85 18.38
CA ILE A 381 16.94 9.31 17.04
C ILE A 381 15.68 9.54 16.21
N LEU A 382 14.71 8.62 16.29
CA LEU A 382 13.43 8.76 15.62
C LEU A 382 12.35 9.18 16.62
N SER A 383 11.55 10.18 16.27
CA SER A 383 10.40 10.63 17.06
C SER A 383 9.25 11.03 16.15
N TYR A 384 8.08 11.27 16.73
CA TYR A 384 6.92 11.82 16.03
C TYR A 384 6.48 13.11 16.70
N ALA A 385 6.01 14.06 15.89
CA ALA A 385 5.42 15.30 16.40
C ALA A 385 4.05 15.07 17.10
N ASN A 386 3.32 14.02 16.73
CA ASN A 386 2.06 13.63 17.33
C ASN A 386 1.89 12.09 17.30
N GLY A 387 0.83 11.58 17.93
CA GLY A 387 0.50 10.16 17.99
C GLY A 387 0.54 9.57 19.41
N PRO A 388 0.21 8.28 19.57
CA PRO A 388 0.01 7.65 20.88
C PRO A 388 1.30 7.43 21.68
N GLY A 389 2.47 7.68 21.11
CA GLY A 389 3.77 7.56 21.81
C GLY A 389 4.03 8.62 22.89
N TYR A 390 3.23 9.69 22.97
CA TYR A 390 3.38 10.70 24.02
C TYR A 390 3.03 10.12 25.40
N LYS A 391 3.85 10.43 26.40
CA LYS A 391 3.60 10.13 27.81
C LYS A 391 3.45 11.43 28.61
N PRO A 392 2.41 11.55 29.46
CA PRO A 392 2.24 12.73 30.32
C PRO A 392 3.46 13.03 31.18
N HIS A 393 3.68 14.31 31.46
CA HIS A 393 4.71 14.71 32.41
C HIS A 393 4.34 14.27 33.82
N ASP A 394 5.36 14.06 34.66
CA ASP A 394 5.15 13.77 36.07
C ASP A 394 4.62 14.99 36.84
N GLN A 395 4.33 14.79 38.13
CA GLN A 395 3.83 15.84 39.04
C GLN A 395 4.77 17.05 39.20
N HIS A 396 6.04 16.94 38.76
CA HIS A 396 7.02 18.02 38.76
C HIS A 396 7.24 18.62 37.36
N HIS A 397 6.31 18.37 36.43
CA HIS A 397 6.38 18.78 35.03
C HIS A 397 7.58 18.22 34.25
N ARG A 398 8.19 17.12 34.72
CA ARG A 398 9.31 16.48 34.03
C ARG A 398 8.81 15.49 32.99
N ARG A 399 9.50 15.44 31.86
CA ARG A 399 9.24 14.47 30.79
C ARG A 399 9.53 13.04 31.26
N HIS A 400 8.79 12.07 30.74
CA HIS A 400 9.07 10.65 30.93
C HIS A 400 10.48 10.27 30.44
N ASN A 401 11.20 9.49 31.25
CA ASN A 401 12.53 8.99 30.89
C ASN A 401 12.43 7.80 29.93
N LEU A 402 12.70 8.04 28.65
CA LEU A 402 12.65 7.01 27.60
C LEU A 402 13.66 5.87 27.81
N ALA A 403 14.70 6.03 28.65
CA ALA A 403 15.60 4.92 29.00
C ALA A 403 14.93 3.80 29.80
N LEU A 404 13.73 4.06 30.35
CA LEU A 404 12.92 3.06 31.06
C LEU A 404 12.00 2.28 30.11
N ASP A 405 11.94 2.68 28.84
CA ASP A 405 11.10 2.05 27.84
C ASP A 405 11.83 0.91 27.14
N ASN A 406 11.07 -0.10 26.73
CA ASN A 406 11.55 -1.12 25.80
C ASN A 406 11.39 -0.60 24.37
N LEU A 407 12.49 -0.07 23.80
CA LEU A 407 12.52 0.59 22.49
C LEU A 407 12.52 -0.37 21.29
#